data_AF-A0A8T4U616-F1
#
_entry.id   AF-A0A8T4U616-F1
#
_cell.length_a   1.000
_cell.length_b   1.000
_cell.length_c   1.000
_cell.angle_alpha   90.00
_cell.angle_beta   90.00
_cell.angle_gamma   90.00
#
_symmetry.space_group_name_H-M   'P 1'
#
loop_
_entity.id
_entity.type
_entity.pdbx_description
1 polymer ?
#
loop_
_entity_poly.entity_id
_entity_poly.type
_entity_poly.pdbx_seq_one_letter_code
_entity_poly.pdbx_strand_id
1 'polypeptide(L)'
;MVFKERDLGLITSYVSVDVETIKTMYNSSDFLSGNALFILESGDFVARDDQLSLSVLKDNSVIIKKNITVNDMMSKVQNPPSLINKDGRLGYEGPSTITFSLQDVFSLVIMDIGNFNLKLEYINASGVAIIAEKEIVVNAQENGAEIKDVIFSVVEIVNNTVNFIDSDSFSKYEMVGCFVDMYNYDVANIKIYNPGGTLEVPYIEFTNDDINCLDDGDYVGYCGGVINVTDSYSGQWSCYIEISSAINTDSSISNVLNMGGSLPVWKGDFYALDINLDGSLNNLTLNLSDLFFDSDGDVLQFDSKGYEHIDIVINEGIVSFINTQNYEGIDEIEFVASDGLGEASSGIIALNIGNVDLIGCSADIECLVDEKCINGFCQKISCAMDSDCEQGMVCLDGDCVIKTQISCDENWQCSDWSQCVSGVQTKDCNDINKCGTIDSKPTIVQSCVTPKEEEDVQVIGEAKNEGSSNVISILILIMIVAGLLGFGLVLLYKKYSKKNGSVEEKKEEDISSNVKQPVLIKQEVQEKPKQEVQRQENKIDFKPIVDYIKKMQENGANIDDIKANLLKAGWGEQDIKKANDFMILEKFVLENREKGFDDDVIRKSLEVKGWNKDLIDGILGLTT
;
A
#
# COMPACT_ATOMS: atom_id res chain seq x y z
N MET A 1 -54.05 25.34 -6.68
CA MET A 1 -54.80 26.47 -6.03
C MET A 1 -54.79 27.62 -7.04
N VAL A 2 -55.94 28.20 -7.43
CA VAL A 2 -56.00 29.25 -8.46
C VAL A 2 -55.81 30.62 -7.78
N PHE A 3 -54.71 31.30 -8.09
CA PHE A 3 -54.44 32.65 -7.61
C PHE A 3 -54.76 33.67 -8.70
N LYS A 4 -55.39 34.78 -8.30
CA LYS A 4 -55.73 35.88 -9.19
C LYS A 4 -55.47 37.18 -8.44
N GLU A 5 -54.46 37.94 -8.84
CA GLU A 5 -54.38 39.34 -8.43
C GLU A 5 -53.79 40.25 -9.51
N ARG A 6 -54.39 41.45 -9.58
CA ARG A 6 -54.28 42.48 -10.60
C ARG A 6 -53.14 43.44 -10.31
N ASP A 7 -52.47 43.86 -11.38
CA ASP A 7 -52.07 45.23 -11.74
C ASP A 7 -50.63 45.31 -12.28
N LEU A 8 -50.45 44.86 -13.52
CA LEU A 8 -49.55 45.49 -14.49
C LEU A 8 -50.23 45.40 -15.86
N GLY A 9 -50.58 46.53 -16.46
CA GLY A 9 -51.30 46.57 -17.73
C GLY A 9 -50.48 45.92 -18.86
N LEU A 10 -50.83 44.68 -19.21
CA LEU A 10 -50.98 44.12 -20.58
C LEU A 10 -50.91 42.59 -20.68
N ILE A 11 -51.01 41.84 -19.57
CA ILE A 11 -51.24 40.38 -19.63
C ILE A 11 -52.24 40.02 -18.52
N THR A 12 -53.41 39.45 -18.87
CA THR A 12 -54.38 38.94 -17.87
C THR A 12 -54.07 37.51 -17.44
N SER A 13 -53.05 36.89 -18.05
CA SER A 13 -52.49 35.59 -17.68
C SER A 13 -52.20 35.50 -16.19
N TYR A 14 -52.63 34.41 -15.58
CA TYR A 14 -52.09 33.95 -14.30
C TYR A 14 -51.32 32.66 -14.54
N VAL A 15 -50.22 32.49 -13.81
CA VAL A 15 -49.43 31.25 -13.82
C VAL A 15 -49.87 30.46 -12.60
N SER A 16 -50.44 29.27 -12.77
CA SER A 16 -50.73 28.40 -11.63
C SER A 16 -49.63 27.36 -11.54
N VAL A 17 -48.64 27.57 -10.68
CA VAL A 17 -47.66 26.51 -10.42
C VAL A 17 -48.34 25.48 -9.51
N ASP A 18 -48.70 24.33 -10.08
CA ASP A 18 -49.03 23.16 -9.29
C ASP A 18 -47.74 22.40 -9.02
N VAL A 19 -47.01 22.85 -8.00
CA VAL A 19 -45.92 22.05 -7.44
C VAL A 19 -46.60 20.85 -6.80
N GLU A 20 -46.84 19.80 -7.59
CA GLU A 20 -47.15 18.47 -7.08
C GLU A 20 -46.18 18.25 -5.93
N THR A 21 -46.75 18.03 -4.73
CA THR A 21 -46.06 17.87 -3.44
C THR A 21 -44.64 17.46 -3.72
N ILE A 22 -43.66 18.37 -3.53
CA ILE A 22 -42.25 18.05 -3.67
C ILE A 22 -42.08 16.81 -2.81
N LYS A 23 -42.06 15.66 -3.46
CA LYS A 23 -41.79 14.40 -2.81
C LYS A 23 -40.36 14.60 -2.39
N THR A 24 -40.20 14.98 -1.12
CA THR A 24 -39.03 14.74 -0.29
C THR A 24 -37.77 14.66 -1.14
N MET A 25 -37.09 15.81 -1.34
CA MET A 25 -35.78 15.78 -1.99
C MET A 25 -34.91 14.75 -1.27
N TYR A 26 -34.33 13.82 -2.03
CA TYR A 26 -33.77 12.58 -1.52
C TYR A 26 -32.33 12.77 -1.03
N ASN A 27 -31.63 13.85 -1.42
CA ASN A 27 -30.32 14.27 -0.91
C ASN A 27 -30.02 15.76 -1.19
N SER A 28 -28.99 16.33 -0.56
CA SER A 28 -28.52 17.73 -0.75
C SER A 28 -27.96 18.04 -2.16
N SER A 29 -27.91 17.04 -3.05
CA SER A 29 -27.45 17.11 -4.44
C SER A 29 -28.57 16.99 -5.49
N ASP A 30 -29.82 16.79 -5.09
CA ASP A 30 -30.93 16.63 -6.05
C ASP A 30 -31.43 17.95 -6.65
N PHE A 31 -31.78 17.92 -7.94
CA PHE A 31 -32.44 19.04 -8.59
C PHE A 31 -33.86 19.23 -8.09
N LEU A 32 -34.27 20.49 -7.94
CA LEU A 32 -35.64 20.90 -7.66
C LEU A 32 -36.57 20.37 -8.75
N SER A 33 -37.33 19.34 -8.40
CA SER A 33 -38.28 18.67 -9.28
C SER A 33 -39.71 19.18 -9.06
N GLY A 34 -40.59 18.92 -10.04
CA GLY A 34 -41.98 19.39 -10.05
C GLY A 34 -42.35 20.06 -11.37
N ASN A 35 -43.65 20.30 -11.56
CA ASN A 35 -44.18 20.90 -12.77
C ASN A 35 -44.74 22.32 -12.49
N ALA A 36 -44.68 23.18 -13.49
CA ALA A 36 -45.28 24.50 -13.47
C ALA A 36 -46.23 24.65 -14.67
N LEU A 37 -47.38 25.30 -14.46
CA LEU A 37 -48.35 25.61 -15.50
C LEU A 37 -48.34 27.11 -15.81
N PHE A 38 -47.94 27.45 -17.03
CA PHE A 38 -47.93 28.79 -17.57
C PHE A 38 -49.12 28.96 -18.53
N ILE A 39 -50.13 29.73 -18.11
CA ILE A 39 -51.38 29.90 -18.87
C ILE A 39 -51.39 31.29 -19.50
N LEU A 40 -51.50 31.35 -20.81
CA LEU A 40 -51.79 32.55 -21.58
C LEU A 40 -53.29 32.60 -21.84
N GLU A 41 -53.97 33.66 -21.40
CA GLU A 41 -55.36 33.92 -21.74
C GLU A 41 -55.48 34.51 -23.15
N SER A 42 -56.71 34.55 -23.67
CA SER A 42 -56.97 35.12 -24.99
C SER A 42 -56.60 36.60 -25.04
N GLY A 43 -55.70 36.97 -25.97
CA GLY A 43 -55.21 38.34 -26.13
C GLY A 43 -53.86 38.62 -25.45
N ASP A 44 -53.37 37.70 -24.62
CA ASP A 44 -52.05 37.77 -24.01
C ASP A 44 -50.95 37.56 -25.04
N PHE A 45 -49.86 38.32 -24.92
CA PHE A 45 -48.66 38.15 -25.74
C PHE A 45 -47.42 38.20 -24.85
N VAL A 46 -46.59 37.16 -24.95
CA VAL A 46 -45.31 37.07 -24.25
C VAL A 46 -44.20 37.06 -25.29
N ALA A 47 -43.30 38.03 -25.21
CA ALA A 47 -42.20 38.11 -26.14
C ALA A 47 -41.14 37.05 -25.81
N ARG A 48 -40.51 36.50 -26.84
CA ARG A 48 -39.56 35.40 -26.67
C ARG A 48 -38.32 35.80 -25.86
N ASP A 49 -38.01 37.10 -25.83
CA ASP A 49 -36.89 37.72 -25.13
C ASP A 49 -37.21 38.16 -23.70
N ASP A 50 -38.48 38.08 -23.28
CA ASP A 50 -38.85 38.24 -21.88
C ASP A 50 -38.25 37.09 -21.04
N GLN A 51 -38.17 37.28 -19.72
CA GLN A 51 -37.52 36.32 -18.82
C GLN A 51 -38.47 35.78 -17.75
N LEU A 52 -38.22 34.53 -17.36
CA LEU A 52 -38.71 33.92 -16.13
C LEU A 52 -37.56 33.79 -15.15
N SER A 53 -37.83 34.12 -13.90
CA SER A 53 -36.85 34.16 -12.82
C SER A 53 -37.37 33.36 -11.64
N LEU A 54 -36.73 32.23 -11.34
CA LEU A 54 -37.04 31.43 -10.16
C LEU A 54 -36.04 31.77 -9.04
N SER A 55 -36.56 32.23 -7.91
CA SER A 55 -35.79 32.52 -6.69
C SER A 55 -36.16 31.54 -5.59
N VAL A 56 -35.16 31.08 -4.83
CA VAL A 56 -35.32 30.35 -3.57
C VAL A 56 -34.98 31.31 -2.44
N LEU A 57 -35.89 31.46 -1.49
CA LEU A 57 -35.77 32.36 -0.36
C LEU A 57 -35.73 31.58 0.95
N LYS A 58 -34.82 31.95 1.84
CA LYS A 58 -34.75 31.51 3.24
C LYS A 58 -34.88 32.74 4.12
N ASP A 59 -35.81 32.74 5.07
CA ASP A 59 -36.08 33.90 5.95
C ASP A 59 -36.25 35.22 5.17
N ASN A 60 -37.04 35.18 4.08
CA ASN A 60 -37.27 36.28 3.13
C ASN A 60 -36.02 36.81 2.38
N SER A 61 -34.87 36.18 2.54
CA SER A 61 -33.65 36.52 1.81
C SER A 61 -33.48 35.58 0.62
N VAL A 62 -33.23 36.13 -0.57
CA VAL A 62 -32.95 35.33 -1.77
C VAL A 62 -31.59 34.67 -1.61
N ILE A 63 -31.57 33.34 -1.54
CA ILE A 63 -30.34 32.54 -1.44
C ILE A 63 -29.89 32.00 -2.79
N ILE A 64 -30.83 31.72 -3.69
CA ILE A 64 -30.56 31.23 -5.05
C ILE A 64 -31.51 31.94 -6.01
N LYS A 65 -31.01 32.37 -7.17
CA LYS A 65 -31.82 32.99 -8.23
C LYS A 65 -31.35 32.52 -9.60
N LYS A 66 -32.28 32.07 -10.44
CA LYS A 66 -31.98 31.63 -11.81
C LYS A 66 -32.98 32.20 -12.80
N ASN A 67 -32.45 32.78 -13.87
CA ASN A 67 -33.23 33.40 -14.93
C ASN A 67 -33.12 32.58 -16.22
N ILE A 68 -34.20 32.52 -16.98
CA ILE A 68 -34.27 31.90 -18.30
C ILE A 68 -35.13 32.75 -19.22
N THR A 69 -34.80 32.81 -20.52
CA THR A 69 -35.68 33.49 -21.48
C THR A 69 -36.92 32.64 -21.77
N VAL A 70 -38.02 33.27 -22.17
CA VAL A 70 -39.23 32.56 -22.59
C VAL A 70 -38.91 31.64 -23.77
N ASN A 71 -38.07 32.07 -24.71
CA ASN A 71 -37.62 31.22 -25.82
C ASN A 71 -36.92 29.94 -25.36
N ASP A 72 -35.99 30.06 -24.41
CA ASP A 72 -35.23 28.92 -23.90
C ASP A 72 -36.12 27.99 -23.07
N MET A 73 -37.04 28.53 -22.28
CA MET A 73 -38.08 27.72 -21.62
C MET A 73 -38.89 26.95 -22.66
N MET A 74 -39.42 27.62 -23.70
CA MET A 74 -40.26 27.01 -24.72
C MET A 74 -39.54 25.90 -25.51
N SER A 75 -38.21 25.98 -25.65
CA SER A 75 -37.41 24.91 -26.25
C SER A 75 -37.38 23.61 -25.43
N LYS A 76 -37.73 23.68 -24.14
CA LYS A 76 -37.74 22.57 -23.18
C LYS A 76 -39.15 22.06 -22.86
N VAL A 77 -40.19 22.65 -23.46
CA VAL A 77 -41.58 22.23 -23.25
C VAL A 77 -42.05 21.27 -24.33
N GLN A 78 -42.84 20.27 -23.94
CA GLN A 78 -43.52 19.39 -24.89
C GLN A 78 -44.67 20.15 -25.58
N ASN A 79 -44.59 20.27 -26.90
CA ASN A 79 -45.56 20.96 -27.77
C ASN A 79 -45.76 22.45 -27.45
N PRO A 80 -44.73 23.30 -27.63
CA PRO A 80 -44.87 24.73 -27.39
C PRO A 80 -45.84 25.38 -28.40
N PRO A 81 -46.53 26.47 -28.03
CA PRO A 81 -47.31 27.27 -28.98
C PRO A 81 -46.43 27.75 -30.15
N SER A 82 -47.06 27.99 -31.29
CA SER A 82 -46.34 28.50 -32.46
C SER A 82 -45.80 29.91 -32.18
N LEU A 83 -44.53 30.13 -32.52
CA LEU A 83 -43.92 31.45 -32.47
C LEU A 83 -44.54 32.34 -33.55
N ILE A 84 -45.03 33.51 -33.18
CA ILE A 84 -45.65 34.48 -34.09
C ILE A 84 -44.90 35.82 -34.05
N ASN A 85 -45.11 36.64 -35.07
CA ASN A 85 -44.69 38.04 -35.09
C ASN A 85 -45.92 38.94 -34.88
N LYS A 86 -45.95 39.67 -33.77
CA LYS A 86 -47.00 40.65 -33.44
C LYS A 86 -46.35 42.01 -33.32
N ASP A 87 -46.73 42.93 -34.20
CA ASP A 87 -46.23 44.31 -34.24
C ASP A 87 -44.70 44.45 -34.26
N GLY A 88 -44.01 43.53 -34.94
CA GLY A 88 -42.54 43.51 -35.06
C GLY A 88 -41.83 42.80 -33.90
N ARG A 89 -42.56 42.26 -32.92
CA ARG A 89 -42.02 41.47 -31.80
C ARG A 89 -42.34 39.99 -32.01
N LEU A 90 -41.32 39.14 -31.86
CA LEU A 90 -41.48 37.68 -31.90
C LEU A 90 -41.87 37.17 -30.52
N GLY A 91 -42.92 36.35 -30.45
CA GLY A 91 -43.42 35.84 -29.18
C GLY A 91 -44.53 34.82 -29.34
N TYR A 92 -45.20 34.55 -28.24
CA TYR A 92 -46.25 33.54 -28.13
C TYR A 92 -47.54 34.23 -27.68
N GLU A 93 -48.65 33.92 -28.35
CA GLU A 93 -49.96 34.51 -28.08
C GLU A 93 -50.92 33.47 -27.52
N GLY A 94 -51.75 33.88 -26.55
CA GLY A 94 -52.79 33.03 -25.99
C GLY A 94 -54.05 32.96 -26.86
N PRO A 95 -54.98 32.03 -26.59
CA PRO A 95 -54.99 31.18 -25.39
C PRO A 95 -54.06 29.97 -25.53
N SER A 96 -53.29 29.67 -24.50
CA SER A 96 -52.40 28.51 -24.45
C SER A 96 -52.10 28.10 -23.01
N THR A 97 -51.95 26.80 -22.78
CA THR A 97 -51.54 26.26 -21.49
C THR A 97 -50.25 25.49 -21.69
N ILE A 98 -49.19 25.91 -21.00
CA ILE A 98 -47.83 25.42 -21.18
C ILE A 98 -47.40 24.79 -19.86
N THR A 99 -47.15 23.48 -19.87
CA THR A 99 -46.64 22.76 -18.69
C THR A 99 -45.15 22.53 -18.85
N PHE A 100 -44.35 22.82 -17.83
CA PHE A 100 -42.90 22.56 -17.88
C PHE A 100 -42.36 22.01 -16.56
N SER A 101 -41.33 21.18 -16.65
CA SER A 101 -40.58 20.65 -15.52
C SER A 101 -39.62 21.72 -14.97
N LEU A 102 -39.65 21.95 -13.66
CA LEU A 102 -38.75 22.87 -12.98
C LEU A 102 -37.29 22.41 -13.10
N GLN A 103 -37.05 21.10 -13.04
CA GLN A 103 -35.71 20.51 -13.18
C GLN A 103 -35.14 20.76 -14.58
N ASP A 104 -35.93 20.55 -15.63
CA ASP A 104 -35.46 20.71 -17.00
C ASP A 104 -35.22 22.18 -17.34
N VAL A 105 -36.13 23.06 -16.90
CA VAL A 105 -36.08 24.48 -17.21
C VAL A 105 -35.03 25.20 -16.38
N PHE A 106 -35.05 25.02 -15.06
CA PHE A 106 -34.21 25.75 -14.12
C PHE A 106 -33.03 24.96 -13.60
N SER A 107 -33.03 23.64 -13.50
CA SER A 107 -31.87 22.84 -13.02
C SER A 107 -31.19 23.49 -11.79
N LEU A 108 -31.96 23.60 -10.71
CA LEU A 108 -31.57 24.28 -9.47
C LEU A 108 -31.44 23.24 -8.35
N VAL A 109 -30.40 23.33 -7.52
CA VAL A 109 -30.17 22.45 -6.36
C VAL A 109 -30.24 23.28 -5.08
N ILE A 110 -30.88 22.77 -4.03
CA ILE A 110 -30.95 23.41 -2.70
C ILE A 110 -30.18 22.52 -1.72
N MET A 111 -29.04 23.03 -1.23
CA MET A 111 -28.13 22.25 -0.36
C MET A 111 -28.47 22.38 1.14
N ASP A 112 -29.39 23.26 1.50
CA ASP A 112 -29.78 23.53 2.89
C ASP A 112 -31.09 22.81 3.25
N ILE A 113 -31.19 22.36 4.51
CA ILE A 113 -32.44 21.90 5.12
C ILE A 113 -33.26 23.07 5.69
N GLY A 114 -34.57 22.90 5.76
CA GLY A 114 -35.51 23.84 6.37
C GLY A 114 -36.65 24.29 5.46
N ASN A 115 -37.33 25.35 5.86
CA ASN A 115 -38.43 25.94 5.11
C ASN A 115 -37.89 26.99 4.13
N PHE A 116 -38.34 26.92 2.88
CA PHE A 116 -37.98 27.87 1.84
C PHE A 116 -39.22 28.38 1.13
N ASN A 117 -39.13 29.58 0.59
CA ASN A 117 -40.13 30.12 -0.32
C ASN A 117 -39.58 30.14 -1.73
N LEU A 118 -40.24 29.43 -2.64
CA LEU A 118 -40.02 29.57 -4.07
C LEU A 118 -40.81 30.76 -4.58
N LYS A 119 -40.16 31.61 -5.37
CA LYS A 119 -40.76 32.77 -6.01
C LYS A 119 -40.45 32.77 -7.50
N LEU A 120 -41.47 32.61 -8.32
CA LEU A 120 -41.36 32.70 -9.77
C LEU A 120 -41.84 34.08 -10.23
N GLU A 121 -40.95 34.78 -10.93
CA GLU A 121 -41.17 36.13 -11.44
C GLU A 121 -41.11 36.12 -12.98
N TYR A 122 -42.00 36.87 -13.61
CA TYR A 122 -41.93 37.19 -15.03
C TYR A 122 -41.41 38.61 -15.20
N ILE A 123 -40.45 38.78 -16.10
CA ILE A 123 -39.70 40.02 -16.29
C ILE A 123 -39.79 40.42 -17.75
N ASN A 124 -40.30 41.62 -17.99
CA ASN A 124 -40.35 42.22 -19.32
C ASN A 124 -39.92 43.69 -19.27
N ALA A 125 -39.99 44.38 -20.41
CA ALA A 125 -39.62 45.79 -20.51
C ALA A 125 -40.45 46.73 -19.60
N SER A 126 -41.65 46.32 -19.17
CA SER A 126 -42.54 47.11 -18.31
C SER A 126 -42.26 46.91 -16.83
N GLY A 127 -41.50 45.88 -16.43
CA GLY A 127 -41.12 45.61 -15.05
C GLY A 127 -41.13 44.13 -14.70
N VAL A 128 -41.21 43.87 -13.39
CA VAL A 128 -41.21 42.52 -12.80
C VAL A 128 -42.58 42.24 -12.21
N ALA A 129 -43.19 41.11 -12.58
CA ALA A 129 -44.42 40.60 -12.01
C ALA A 129 -44.14 39.31 -11.25
N ILE A 130 -44.64 39.21 -10.01
CA ILE A 130 -44.63 37.93 -9.28
C ILE A 130 -45.78 37.11 -9.81
N ILE A 131 -45.47 35.94 -10.38
CA ILE A 131 -46.48 35.10 -11.04
C ILE A 131 -46.78 33.84 -10.23
N ALA A 132 -45.90 33.41 -9.32
CA ALA A 132 -46.20 32.40 -8.32
C ALA A 132 -45.29 32.49 -7.08
N GLU A 133 -45.84 32.15 -5.91
CA GLU A 133 -45.10 31.93 -4.67
C GLU A 133 -45.55 30.62 -4.02
N LYS A 134 -44.59 29.84 -3.50
CA LYS A 134 -44.86 28.56 -2.87
C LYS A 134 -43.86 28.28 -1.74
N GLU A 135 -44.39 28.03 -0.55
CA GLU A 135 -43.60 27.49 0.55
C GLU A 135 -43.30 26.00 0.30
N ILE A 136 -42.05 25.63 0.48
CA ILE A 136 -41.53 24.27 0.36
C ILE A 136 -40.75 23.93 1.62
N VAL A 137 -40.79 22.67 2.02
CA VAL A 137 -40.00 22.17 3.15
C VAL A 137 -39.00 21.18 2.59
N VAL A 138 -37.71 21.47 2.80
CA VAL A 138 -36.62 20.54 2.51
C VAL A 138 -36.26 19.85 3.81
N ASN A 139 -36.71 18.60 3.94
CA ASN A 139 -36.32 17.74 5.04
C ASN A 139 -35.09 16.95 4.64
N ALA A 140 -34.20 16.69 5.60
CA ALA A 140 -33.28 15.57 5.44
C ALA A 140 -34.10 14.28 5.35
N GLN A 141 -33.88 13.45 4.34
CA GLN A 141 -34.23 12.05 4.45
C GLN A 141 -33.13 11.40 5.26
N GLU A 142 -33.39 11.14 6.54
CA GLU A 142 -32.53 10.27 7.33
C GLU A 142 -32.76 8.84 6.83
N ASN A 143 -31.96 8.40 5.85
CA ASN A 143 -31.80 6.97 5.68
C ASN A 143 -31.15 6.45 6.98
N GLY A 144 -31.56 5.26 7.42
CA GLY A 144 -30.87 4.62 8.53
C GLY A 144 -29.44 4.25 8.14
N ALA A 145 -28.57 4.01 9.12
CA ALA A 145 -27.31 3.34 8.85
C ALA A 145 -27.60 2.00 8.15
N GLU A 146 -27.03 1.77 6.97
CA GLU A 146 -27.20 0.53 6.18
C GLU A 146 -25.86 0.10 5.57
N ILE A 147 -25.42 -1.10 5.90
CA ILE A 147 -24.24 -1.75 5.33
C ILE A 147 -24.64 -2.48 4.04
N LYS A 148 -23.96 -2.19 2.93
CA LYS A 148 -24.17 -2.92 1.66
C LYS A 148 -23.29 -4.14 1.55
N ASP A 149 -22.02 -3.96 1.87
CA ASP A 149 -21.04 -5.03 1.81
C ASP A 149 -19.91 -4.78 2.81
N VAL A 150 -19.30 -5.87 3.28
CA VAL A 150 -18.10 -5.84 4.12
C VAL A 150 -17.06 -6.75 3.48
N ILE A 151 -15.94 -6.14 3.10
CA ILE A 151 -14.85 -6.80 2.41
C ILE A 151 -13.67 -6.93 3.38
N PHE A 152 -13.24 -8.16 3.64
CA PHE A 152 -11.99 -8.45 4.32
C PHE A 152 -11.03 -9.14 3.35
N SER A 153 -9.93 -8.47 3.01
CA SER A 153 -9.06 -8.89 1.91
C SER A 153 -7.59 -8.54 2.19
N VAL A 154 -6.69 -9.28 1.56
CA VAL A 154 -5.27 -8.91 1.47
C VAL A 154 -5.16 -7.68 0.58
N VAL A 155 -4.36 -6.70 1.01
CA VAL A 155 -4.24 -5.43 0.30
C VAL A 155 -2.80 -5.07 0.00
N GLU A 156 -2.60 -4.39 -1.12
CA GLU A 156 -1.35 -3.74 -1.47
C GLU A 156 -1.57 -2.23 -1.62
N ILE A 157 -0.70 -1.43 -1.01
CA ILE A 157 -0.77 0.03 -1.10
C ILE A 157 0.29 0.51 -2.09
N VAL A 158 -0.15 0.95 -3.28
CA VAL A 158 0.72 1.49 -4.31
C VAL A 158 0.32 2.94 -4.59
N ASN A 159 1.26 3.88 -4.47
CA ASN A 159 1.00 5.31 -4.71
C ASN A 159 -0.22 5.84 -3.94
N ASN A 160 -0.38 5.45 -2.67
CA ASN A 160 -1.51 5.83 -1.82
C ASN A 160 -2.88 5.34 -2.33
N THR A 161 -2.88 4.33 -3.19
CA THR A 161 -4.07 3.61 -3.67
C THR A 161 -4.06 2.22 -3.06
N VAL A 162 -5.21 1.79 -2.53
CA VAL A 162 -5.40 0.44 -1.99
C VAL A 162 -5.86 -0.48 -3.12
N ASN A 163 -5.10 -1.55 -3.38
CA ASN A 163 -5.47 -2.61 -4.30
C ASN A 163 -5.90 -3.85 -3.52
N PHE A 164 -7.05 -4.40 -3.86
CA PHE A 164 -7.55 -5.66 -3.30
C PHE A 164 -6.91 -6.84 -4.02
N ILE A 165 -6.35 -7.77 -3.25
CA ILE A 165 -5.81 -9.03 -3.76
C ILE A 165 -6.85 -10.12 -3.47
N ASP A 166 -7.32 -10.76 -4.54
CA ASP A 166 -8.23 -11.90 -4.45
C ASP A 166 -7.46 -13.10 -3.88
N SER A 167 -7.66 -13.37 -2.59
CA SER A 167 -7.01 -14.44 -1.86
C SER A 167 -7.89 -14.86 -0.69
N ASP A 168 -7.97 -16.17 -0.45
CA ASP A 168 -8.64 -16.75 0.71
C ASP A 168 -7.69 -16.92 1.92
N SER A 169 -6.43 -16.52 1.76
CA SER A 169 -5.37 -16.70 2.76
C SER A 169 -4.33 -15.59 2.76
N PHE A 170 -3.63 -15.44 3.87
CA PHE A 170 -2.51 -14.50 4.02
C PHE A 170 -1.42 -15.04 4.95
N SER A 171 -0.27 -14.40 4.94
CA SER A 171 0.92 -14.73 5.73
C SER A 171 1.32 -13.59 6.65
N LYS A 172 2.21 -13.89 7.58
CA LYS A 172 2.80 -12.88 8.45
C LYS A 172 3.48 -11.80 7.61
N TYR A 173 3.34 -10.56 8.05
CA TYR A 173 3.81 -9.33 7.39
C TYR A 173 3.06 -8.92 6.12
N GLU A 174 2.03 -9.66 5.72
CA GLU A 174 1.10 -9.17 4.70
C GLU A 174 0.16 -8.13 5.30
N MET A 175 -0.27 -7.20 4.44
CA MET A 175 -1.27 -6.22 4.81
C MET A 175 -2.66 -6.80 4.54
N VAL A 176 -3.54 -6.71 5.53
CA VAL A 176 -4.96 -7.03 5.38
C VAL A 176 -5.79 -5.80 5.71
N GLY A 177 -6.91 -5.64 5.03
CA GLY A 177 -7.81 -4.52 5.26
C GLY A 177 -9.25 -4.97 5.39
N CYS A 178 -9.99 -4.23 6.21
CA CYS A 178 -11.42 -4.40 6.40
C CYS A 178 -12.13 -3.13 5.92
N PHE A 179 -13.02 -3.31 4.95
CA PHE A 179 -13.69 -2.22 4.24
C PHE A 179 -15.20 -2.43 4.21
N VAL A 180 -15.94 -1.34 4.18
CA VAL A 180 -17.39 -1.31 4.11
C VAL A 180 -17.85 -0.39 3.00
N ASP A 181 -18.82 -0.87 2.22
CA ASP A 181 -19.63 -0.07 1.30
C ASP A 181 -20.89 0.43 2.02
N MET A 182 -21.06 1.75 2.11
CA MET A 182 -22.19 2.39 2.82
C MET A 182 -22.56 3.75 2.21
N TYR A 183 -23.72 4.28 2.59
CA TYR A 183 -24.16 5.61 2.19
C TYR A 183 -23.92 6.66 3.28
N ASN A 184 -22.96 7.57 3.13
CA ASN A 184 -23.00 8.90 3.79
C ASN A 184 -23.23 8.91 5.34
N TYR A 185 -22.55 8.04 6.09
CA TYR A 185 -22.61 8.00 7.57
C TYR A 185 -21.22 7.91 8.22
N ASP A 186 -21.19 8.24 9.51
CA ASP A 186 -20.03 8.00 10.36
C ASP A 186 -19.90 6.50 10.66
N VAL A 187 -18.76 5.92 10.28
CA VAL A 187 -18.37 4.58 10.78
C VAL A 187 -18.13 4.70 12.27
N ALA A 188 -18.62 3.76 13.09
CA ALA A 188 -18.46 3.84 14.54
C ALA A 188 -17.23 3.06 15.02
N ASN A 189 -17.01 1.88 14.44
CA ASN A 189 -15.93 0.97 14.79
C ASN A 189 -15.72 -0.10 13.70
N ILE A 190 -14.44 -0.37 13.39
CA ILE A 190 -14.04 -1.54 12.59
C ILE A 190 -13.15 -2.39 13.48
N LYS A 191 -13.49 -3.67 13.61
CA LYS A 191 -12.75 -4.63 14.44
C LYS A 191 -12.27 -5.79 13.59
N ILE A 192 -11.00 -6.14 13.70
CA ILE A 192 -10.44 -7.35 13.09
C ILE A 192 -10.20 -8.38 14.20
N TYR A 193 -10.61 -9.62 13.96
CA TYR A 193 -10.45 -10.74 14.88
C TYR A 193 -9.49 -11.76 14.32
N ASN A 194 -8.53 -12.15 15.16
CA ASN A 194 -7.72 -13.33 14.96
C ASN A 194 -8.48 -14.58 15.47
N PRO A 195 -7.99 -15.79 15.14
CA PRO A 195 -8.54 -17.06 15.63
C PRO A 195 -8.69 -17.07 17.16
N GLY A 196 -9.91 -17.37 17.63
CA GLY A 196 -10.23 -17.40 19.06
C GLY A 196 -10.58 -16.05 19.69
N GLY A 197 -10.51 -14.95 18.93
CA GLY A 197 -11.02 -13.64 19.36
C GLY A 197 -12.54 -13.66 19.62
N THR A 198 -13.00 -12.82 20.52
CA THR A 198 -14.44 -12.59 20.77
C THR A 198 -14.78 -11.13 20.50
N LEU A 199 -16.07 -10.78 20.33
CA LEU A 199 -16.48 -9.39 20.06
C LEU A 199 -15.94 -8.37 21.10
N GLU A 200 -15.67 -8.82 22.34
CA GLU A 200 -15.12 -8.02 23.43
C GLU A 200 -13.58 -7.89 23.39
N VAL A 201 -12.90 -8.76 22.64
CA VAL A 201 -11.43 -8.81 22.55
C VAL A 201 -11.02 -8.95 21.08
N PRO A 202 -11.06 -7.84 20.30
CA PRO A 202 -10.54 -7.83 18.94
C PRO A 202 -9.01 -7.88 18.92
N TYR A 203 -8.43 -8.34 17.81
CA TYR A 203 -6.99 -8.21 17.57
C TYR A 203 -6.62 -6.73 17.42
N ILE A 204 -7.42 -5.99 16.66
CA ILE A 204 -7.33 -4.54 16.56
C ILE A 204 -8.72 -3.92 16.35
N GLU A 205 -8.89 -2.71 16.89
CA GLU A 205 -10.07 -1.87 16.70
C GLU A 205 -9.63 -0.53 16.10
N PHE A 206 -10.27 -0.14 15.00
CA PHE A 206 -10.15 1.16 14.38
C PHE A 206 -11.34 2.02 14.79
N THR A 207 -11.06 3.25 15.20
CA THR A 207 -12.04 4.28 15.50
C THR A 207 -12.15 5.26 14.33
N ASN A 208 -13.09 6.21 14.39
CA ASN A 208 -13.36 7.16 13.30
C ASN A 208 -12.10 7.93 12.86
N ASP A 209 -11.17 8.19 13.78
CA ASP A 209 -9.91 8.90 13.49
C ASP A 209 -8.91 8.02 12.70
N ASP A 210 -9.07 6.70 12.75
CA ASP A 210 -8.20 5.72 12.08
C ASP A 210 -8.75 5.27 10.72
N ILE A 211 -10.03 5.54 10.44
CA ILE A 211 -10.76 5.05 9.27
C ILE A 211 -10.67 6.07 8.14
N ASN A 212 -10.24 5.60 6.97
CA ASN A 212 -10.22 6.41 5.75
C ASN A 212 -11.34 5.98 4.81
N CYS A 213 -12.07 6.95 4.29
CA CYS A 213 -13.09 6.74 3.26
C CYS A 213 -12.56 7.22 1.90
N LEU A 214 -12.75 6.39 0.87
CA LEU A 214 -12.50 6.79 -0.50
C LEU A 214 -13.65 7.69 -0.97
N ASP A 215 -13.38 8.98 -1.14
CA ASP A 215 -14.37 9.98 -1.55
C ASP A 215 -14.34 10.15 -3.07
N ASP A 216 -15.40 9.75 -3.79
CA ASP A 216 -15.54 9.92 -5.25
C ASP A 216 -16.48 11.08 -5.62
N GLY A 217 -16.64 12.04 -4.71
CA GLY A 217 -17.28 13.34 -4.96
C GLY A 217 -18.82 13.37 -4.92
N ASP A 218 -19.51 12.29 -5.30
CA ASP A 218 -20.98 12.14 -5.24
C ASP A 218 -21.45 10.88 -4.47
N TYR A 219 -20.51 10.05 -4.02
CA TYR A 219 -20.73 8.79 -3.30
C TYR A 219 -19.59 8.61 -2.29
N VAL A 220 -19.91 8.38 -1.00
CA VAL A 220 -18.88 7.91 -0.06
C VAL A 220 -18.59 6.47 -0.48
N GLY A 221 -17.41 6.22 -1.03
CA GLY A 221 -16.97 4.89 -1.46
C GLY A 221 -16.62 4.01 -0.27
N TYR A 222 -15.76 3.01 -0.50
CA TYR A 222 -15.31 2.10 0.56
C TYR A 222 -14.60 2.86 1.68
N CYS A 223 -15.11 2.72 2.91
CA CYS A 223 -14.44 3.15 4.13
C CYS A 223 -13.76 1.95 4.79
N GLY A 224 -12.54 2.10 5.27
CA GLY A 224 -11.86 0.98 5.89
C GLY A 224 -10.58 1.31 6.61
N GLY A 225 -10.08 0.31 7.32
CA GLY A 225 -8.77 0.30 7.98
C GLY A 225 -7.89 -0.80 7.42
N VAL A 226 -6.59 -0.54 7.35
CA VAL A 226 -5.57 -1.50 6.91
C VAL A 226 -4.57 -1.72 8.03
N ILE A 227 -4.19 -2.98 8.26
CA ILE A 227 -3.13 -3.35 9.17
C ILE A 227 -2.05 -4.15 8.46
N ASN A 228 -0.82 -4.04 8.96
CA ASN A 228 0.22 -5.02 8.71
C ASN A 228 0.19 -6.04 9.86
N VAL A 229 -0.03 -7.32 9.56
CA VAL A 229 -0.15 -8.36 10.58
C VAL A 229 1.24 -8.86 10.97
N THR A 230 1.72 -8.45 12.14
CA THR A 230 3.07 -8.80 12.63
C THR A 230 3.10 -10.01 13.54
N ASP A 231 1.95 -10.44 14.02
CA ASP A 231 1.79 -11.61 14.87
C ASP A 231 1.34 -12.80 14.05
N SER A 232 1.56 -13.98 14.58
CA SER A 232 1.39 -15.24 13.88
C SER A 232 0.25 -15.97 14.58
N TYR A 233 -0.96 -15.85 14.03
CA TYR A 233 -2.15 -16.52 14.55
C TYR A 233 -2.78 -17.37 13.44
N SER A 234 -2.40 -18.63 13.38
CA SER A 234 -2.87 -19.58 12.36
C SER A 234 -4.38 -19.80 12.45
N GLY A 235 -5.06 -19.81 11.31
CA GLY A 235 -6.51 -20.09 11.23
C GLY A 235 -7.36 -18.94 10.69
N GLN A 236 -8.66 -18.95 11.04
CA GLN A 236 -9.67 -18.06 10.48
C GLN A 236 -9.66 -16.66 11.11
N TRP A 237 -9.44 -15.66 10.27
CA TRP A 237 -9.58 -14.24 10.58
C TRP A 237 -10.83 -13.68 9.93
N SER A 238 -11.48 -12.75 10.59
CA SER A 238 -12.63 -12.01 10.05
C SER A 238 -12.62 -10.58 10.59
N CYS A 239 -13.45 -9.73 10.01
CA CYS A 239 -13.69 -8.42 10.55
C CYS A 239 -15.17 -8.12 10.75
N TYR A 240 -15.45 -7.28 11.74
CA TYR A 240 -16.77 -6.80 12.10
C TYR A 240 -16.79 -5.30 11.94
N ILE A 241 -17.89 -4.80 11.40
CA ILE A 241 -18.13 -3.39 11.22
C ILE A 241 -19.47 -3.06 11.85
N GLU A 242 -19.48 -1.96 12.60
CA GLU A 242 -20.72 -1.34 13.06
C GLU A 242 -20.72 0.15 12.67
N ILE A 243 -21.85 0.57 12.12
CA ILE A 243 -22.10 1.92 11.64
C ILE A 243 -23.31 2.46 12.39
N SER A 244 -23.26 3.73 12.78
CA SER A 244 -24.34 4.34 13.56
C SER A 244 -24.79 5.64 12.93
N SER A 245 -26.10 5.84 12.90
CA SER A 245 -26.74 7.11 12.58
C SER A 245 -27.54 7.61 13.78
N ALA A 246 -28.18 8.78 13.64
CA ALA A 246 -29.11 9.28 14.64
C ALA A 246 -30.36 8.39 14.82
N ILE A 247 -30.66 7.49 13.88
CA ILE A 247 -31.84 6.63 13.91
C ILE A 247 -31.53 5.23 14.44
N ASN A 248 -30.53 4.58 13.85
CA ASN A 248 -30.23 3.18 14.06
C ASN A 248 -28.74 2.90 13.96
N THR A 249 -28.38 1.73 14.44
CA THR A 249 -27.07 1.11 14.27
C THR A 249 -27.27 -0.10 13.36
N ASP A 250 -26.37 -0.28 12.40
CA ASP A 250 -26.29 -1.49 11.59
C ASP A 250 -24.90 -2.11 11.73
N SER A 251 -24.83 -3.43 11.66
CA SER A 251 -23.57 -4.14 11.87
C SER A 251 -23.50 -5.42 11.06
N SER A 252 -22.31 -5.74 10.58
CA SER A 252 -22.08 -6.91 9.74
C SER A 252 -20.69 -7.51 10.00
N ILE A 253 -20.55 -8.79 9.68
CA ILE A 253 -19.28 -9.52 9.70
C ILE A 253 -18.88 -9.85 8.26
N SER A 254 -17.59 -9.75 7.97
CA SER A 254 -17.01 -10.00 6.66
C SER A 254 -16.97 -11.49 6.29
N ASN A 255 -16.44 -11.76 5.09
CA ASN A 255 -15.82 -13.04 4.75
C ASN A 255 -14.63 -13.38 5.67
N VAL A 256 -14.14 -14.61 5.55
CA VAL A 256 -13.00 -15.11 6.32
C VAL A 256 -11.75 -15.14 5.45
N LEU A 257 -10.61 -14.74 6.02
CA LEU A 257 -9.29 -15.03 5.47
C LEU A 257 -8.55 -16.00 6.38
N ASN A 258 -7.81 -16.95 5.81
CA ASN A 258 -7.02 -17.89 6.59
C ASN A 258 -5.56 -17.46 6.66
N MET A 259 -5.05 -17.20 7.86
CA MET A 259 -3.61 -17.05 8.02
C MET A 259 -2.96 -18.43 7.97
N GLY A 260 -2.02 -18.63 7.04
CA GLY A 260 -1.25 -19.87 6.96
C GLY A 260 -0.36 -20.06 8.20
N GLY A 261 -0.27 -21.29 8.72
CA GLY A 261 0.69 -21.63 9.78
C GLY A 261 2.12 -21.70 9.24
N SER A 262 3.07 -21.26 10.05
CA SER A 262 4.51 -21.44 9.84
C SER A 262 4.92 -22.84 10.28
N LEU A 263 5.89 -23.44 9.59
CA LEU A 263 6.44 -24.71 10.04
C LEU A 263 7.30 -24.49 11.31
N PRO A 264 7.40 -25.49 12.20
CA PRO A 264 8.30 -25.41 13.33
C PRO A 264 9.76 -25.23 12.88
N VAL A 265 10.62 -24.73 13.76
CA VAL A 265 12.04 -24.52 13.46
C VAL A 265 12.92 -25.06 14.59
N TRP A 266 14.00 -25.76 14.23
CA TRP A 266 15.06 -26.17 15.18
C TRP A 266 15.99 -24.99 15.51
N LYS A 267 16.22 -24.78 16.80
CA LYS A 267 17.09 -23.74 17.38
C LYS A 267 18.27 -24.32 18.17
N GLY A 268 18.39 -25.65 18.28
CA GLY A 268 19.51 -26.26 18.98
C GLY A 268 20.83 -26.00 18.26
N ASP A 269 21.88 -25.78 19.05
CA ASP A 269 23.22 -25.40 18.59
C ASP A 269 24.25 -26.54 18.78
N PHE A 270 23.80 -27.75 19.08
CA PHE A 270 24.64 -28.93 19.27
C PHE A 270 24.37 -29.98 18.19
N TYR A 271 25.43 -30.72 17.85
CA TYR A 271 25.41 -31.82 16.89
C TYR A 271 25.81 -33.17 17.52
N ALA A 272 26.12 -33.18 18.82
CA ALA A 272 26.44 -34.37 19.57
C ALA A 272 25.97 -34.27 21.04
N LEU A 273 25.70 -35.41 21.67
CA LEU A 273 25.32 -35.55 23.07
C LEU A 273 26.13 -36.65 23.75
N ASP A 274 26.65 -36.36 24.93
CA ASP A 274 27.36 -37.33 25.76
C ASP A 274 26.40 -37.97 26.78
N ILE A 275 26.18 -39.27 26.64
CA ILE A 275 25.25 -40.07 27.44
C ILE A 275 26.07 -41.04 28.29
N ASN A 276 25.81 -41.08 29.59
CA ASN A 276 26.44 -42.07 30.46
C ASN A 276 25.98 -43.50 30.09
N LEU A 277 26.75 -44.50 30.52
CA LEU A 277 26.41 -45.90 30.24
C LEU A 277 25.00 -46.30 30.74
N ASP A 278 24.52 -45.64 31.79
CA ASP A 278 23.18 -45.86 32.36
C ASP A 278 22.05 -45.11 31.64
N GLY A 279 22.34 -44.40 30.54
CA GLY A 279 21.38 -43.59 29.79
C GLY A 279 21.16 -42.18 30.34
N SER A 280 21.82 -41.79 31.43
CA SER A 280 21.69 -40.44 31.99
C SER A 280 22.56 -39.41 31.27
N LEU A 281 22.05 -38.19 31.15
CA LEU A 281 22.84 -37.01 30.80
C LEU A 281 23.42 -36.39 32.08
N ASN A 282 24.71 -36.06 32.09
CA ASN A 282 25.38 -35.50 33.27
C ASN A 282 24.85 -34.10 33.61
N ASN A 283 23.92 -34.02 34.59
CA ASN A 283 23.30 -32.78 35.08
C ASN A 283 22.59 -31.91 34.02
N LEU A 284 22.15 -32.53 32.91
CA LEU A 284 21.43 -31.85 31.85
C LEU A 284 20.09 -32.55 31.61
N THR A 285 19.03 -31.77 31.46
CA THR A 285 17.73 -32.26 30.97
C THR A 285 17.56 -31.74 29.56
N LEU A 286 17.31 -32.65 28.61
CA LEU A 286 17.01 -32.29 27.23
C LEU A 286 15.49 -32.13 27.07
N ASN A 287 15.04 -30.90 26.85
CA ASN A 287 13.64 -30.58 26.60
C ASN A 287 13.49 -29.99 25.19
N LEU A 288 12.82 -30.72 24.30
CA LEU A 288 12.63 -30.34 22.91
C LEU A 288 11.78 -29.08 22.75
N SER A 289 10.93 -28.75 23.73
CA SER A 289 10.16 -27.49 23.74
C SER A 289 11.05 -26.25 23.85
N ASP A 290 12.28 -26.38 24.35
CA ASP A 290 13.25 -25.29 24.44
C ASP A 290 14.09 -25.18 23.14
N LEU A 291 14.06 -26.21 22.30
CA LEU A 291 14.92 -26.37 21.12
C LEU A 291 14.16 -26.29 19.80
N PHE A 292 12.87 -26.58 19.79
CA PHE A 292 11.98 -26.30 18.68
C PHE A 292 11.11 -25.10 18.99
N PHE A 293 10.90 -24.26 17.99
CA PHE A 293 10.07 -23.09 18.11
C PHE A 293 9.16 -22.97 16.91
N ASP A 294 7.89 -22.76 17.20
CA ASP A 294 6.91 -22.36 16.22
C ASP A 294 6.59 -20.87 16.39
N SER A 295 6.52 -20.13 15.28
CA SER A 295 6.30 -18.69 15.36
C SER A 295 4.84 -18.32 15.60
N ASP A 296 3.91 -19.26 15.38
CA ASP A 296 2.47 -19.15 15.64
C ASP A 296 2.06 -19.64 17.02
N GLY A 297 2.99 -20.22 17.78
CA GLY A 297 2.72 -20.73 19.12
C GLY A 297 1.87 -22.00 19.12
N ASP A 298 1.84 -22.71 18.00
CA ASP A 298 1.16 -23.99 17.87
C ASP A 298 1.74 -25.05 18.83
N VAL A 299 0.88 -25.96 19.30
CA VAL A 299 1.30 -27.03 20.22
C VAL A 299 2.06 -28.09 19.44
N LEU A 300 3.36 -28.20 19.73
CA LEU A 300 4.25 -29.13 19.03
C LEU A 300 4.12 -30.57 19.55
N GLN A 301 4.03 -31.51 18.60
CA GLN A 301 4.21 -32.93 18.84
C GLN A 301 5.64 -33.33 18.46
N PHE A 302 6.30 -34.11 19.32
CA PHE A 302 7.69 -34.49 19.15
C PHE A 302 7.82 -35.99 18.86
N ASP A 303 8.76 -36.32 17.97
CA ASP A 303 9.14 -37.68 17.65
C ASP A 303 10.67 -37.78 17.48
N SER A 304 11.18 -39.01 17.39
CA SER A 304 12.61 -39.29 17.14
C SER A 304 12.79 -40.49 16.22
N LYS A 305 13.82 -40.44 15.37
CA LYS A 305 14.17 -41.52 14.43
C LYS A 305 15.69 -41.63 14.27
N GLY A 306 16.16 -42.73 13.67
CA GLY A 306 17.57 -42.91 13.28
C GLY A 306 18.45 -43.70 14.26
N TYR A 307 17.99 -43.94 15.48
CA TYR A 307 18.74 -44.67 16.52
C TYR A 307 18.61 -46.19 16.37
N GLU A 308 19.68 -46.93 16.69
CA GLU A 308 19.71 -48.40 16.57
C GLU A 308 19.93 -49.14 17.90
N HIS A 309 20.73 -48.58 18.81
CA HIS A 309 21.26 -49.32 19.96
C HIS A 309 20.70 -48.84 21.30
N ILE A 310 20.20 -47.61 21.37
CA ILE A 310 19.56 -47.05 22.56
C ILE A 310 18.08 -46.74 22.28
N ASP A 311 17.22 -46.93 23.27
CA ASP A 311 15.81 -46.55 23.14
C ASP A 311 15.58 -45.11 23.59
N ILE A 312 14.68 -44.40 22.92
CA ILE A 312 14.34 -43.00 23.19
C ILE A 312 12.88 -42.90 23.60
N VAL A 313 12.61 -42.17 24.68
CA VAL A 313 11.26 -41.84 25.13
C VAL A 313 11.14 -40.33 25.28
N ILE A 314 10.10 -39.75 24.68
CA ILE A 314 9.80 -38.32 24.78
C ILE A 314 8.47 -38.17 25.51
N ASN A 315 8.49 -37.48 26.65
CA ASN A 315 7.28 -37.19 27.44
C ASN A 315 7.15 -35.68 27.62
N GLU A 316 6.12 -35.09 27.01
CA GLU A 316 5.86 -33.64 27.06
C GLU A 316 7.11 -32.81 26.70
N GLY A 317 7.87 -33.27 25.69
CA GLY A 317 9.11 -32.64 25.23
C GLY A 317 10.37 -33.07 25.98
N ILE A 318 10.28 -33.69 27.16
CA ILE A 318 11.44 -34.16 27.91
C ILE A 318 11.92 -35.50 27.35
N VAL A 319 13.18 -35.53 26.89
CA VAL A 319 13.81 -36.71 26.31
C VAL A 319 14.46 -37.57 27.40
N SER A 320 14.27 -38.88 27.32
CA SER A 320 14.92 -39.89 28.16
C SER A 320 15.56 -40.96 27.29
N PHE A 321 16.86 -41.22 27.54
CA PHE A 321 17.63 -42.25 26.86
C PHE A 321 17.64 -43.53 27.72
N ILE A 322 17.39 -44.68 27.11
CA ILE A 322 17.33 -45.96 27.80
C ILE A 322 18.32 -46.93 27.16
N ASN A 323 19.44 -47.17 27.85
CA ASN A 323 20.47 -48.11 27.40
C ASN A 323 20.34 -49.48 28.11
N THR A 324 19.29 -50.25 27.79
CA THR A 324 19.07 -51.56 28.45
C THR A 324 20.11 -52.62 28.07
N GLN A 325 20.83 -52.41 26.97
CA GLN A 325 21.79 -53.36 26.42
C GLN A 325 23.21 -53.16 26.97
N ASN A 326 23.46 -52.11 27.78
CA ASN A 326 24.80 -51.63 28.14
C ASN A 326 25.67 -51.42 26.90
N TYR A 327 25.10 -50.85 25.84
CA TYR A 327 25.84 -50.48 24.65
C TYR A 327 26.84 -49.36 24.98
N GLU A 328 28.07 -49.49 24.50
CA GLU A 328 29.11 -48.47 24.54
C GLU A 328 29.53 -48.18 23.10
N GLY A 329 29.50 -46.91 22.69
CA GLY A 329 29.82 -46.53 21.32
C GLY A 329 29.07 -45.28 20.87
N ILE A 330 29.11 -45.03 19.56
CA ILE A 330 28.39 -43.94 18.91
C ILE A 330 27.06 -44.50 18.36
N ASP A 331 25.98 -43.75 18.53
CA ASP A 331 24.69 -43.94 17.86
C ASP A 331 24.25 -42.61 17.22
N GLU A 332 23.21 -42.61 16.41
CA GLU A 332 22.69 -41.40 15.75
C GLU A 332 21.22 -41.18 16.05
N ILE A 333 20.78 -39.93 16.11
CA ILE A 333 19.38 -39.59 16.31
C ILE A 333 18.99 -38.33 15.54
N GLU A 334 17.75 -38.29 15.07
CA GLU A 334 17.09 -37.11 14.52
C GLU A 334 15.80 -36.87 15.29
N PHE A 335 15.67 -35.72 15.95
CA PHE A 335 14.42 -35.28 16.55
C PHE A 335 13.55 -34.56 15.52
N VAL A 336 12.25 -34.79 15.60
CA VAL A 336 11.25 -34.20 14.71
C VAL A 336 10.20 -33.50 15.55
N ALA A 337 9.80 -32.30 15.13
CA ALA A 337 8.66 -31.58 15.69
C ALA A 337 7.60 -31.34 14.62
N SER A 338 6.33 -31.54 14.94
CA SER A 338 5.19 -31.27 14.06
C SER A 338 4.15 -30.41 14.74
N ASP A 339 3.62 -29.45 14.00
CA ASP A 339 2.46 -28.59 14.33
C ASP A 339 1.13 -29.18 13.79
N GLY A 340 1.17 -30.32 13.09
CA GLY A 340 0.02 -30.91 12.38
C GLY A 340 -0.23 -30.37 10.96
N LEU A 341 0.52 -29.35 10.53
CA LEU A 341 0.53 -28.82 9.16
C LEU A 341 1.79 -29.26 8.40
N GLY A 342 2.91 -29.42 9.10
CA GLY A 342 4.15 -30.02 8.59
C GLY A 342 5.14 -30.39 9.71
N GLU A 343 6.41 -30.56 9.33
CA GLU A 343 7.45 -31.09 10.22
C GLU A 343 8.75 -30.29 10.11
N ALA A 344 9.46 -30.22 11.24
CA ALA A 344 10.82 -29.69 11.37
C ALA A 344 11.73 -30.75 11.95
N SER A 345 13.00 -30.72 11.55
CA SER A 345 14.01 -31.69 11.98
C SER A 345 15.18 -31.01 12.65
N SER A 346 15.76 -31.66 13.65
CA SER A 346 17.05 -31.26 14.24
C SER A 346 18.24 -31.52 13.33
N GLY A 347 18.05 -32.28 12.24
CA GLY A 347 19.14 -32.99 11.57
C GLY A 347 19.68 -34.14 12.43
N ILE A 348 20.75 -34.78 11.94
CA ILE A 348 21.39 -35.90 12.62
C ILE A 348 22.26 -35.38 13.77
N ILE A 349 22.06 -35.93 14.96
CA ILE A 349 22.82 -35.69 16.19
C ILE A 349 23.53 -36.98 16.58
N ALA A 350 24.82 -36.91 16.86
CA ALA A 350 25.60 -38.04 17.34
C ALA A 350 25.41 -38.27 18.84
N LEU A 351 25.30 -39.53 19.26
CA LEU A 351 25.13 -39.93 20.65
C LEU A 351 26.35 -40.73 21.11
N ASN A 352 27.16 -40.15 21.99
CA ASN A 352 28.34 -40.80 22.56
C ASN A 352 27.95 -41.50 23.86
N ILE A 353 27.83 -42.83 23.85
CA ILE A 353 27.26 -43.59 24.98
C ILE A 353 28.36 -44.32 25.77
N GLY A 354 28.41 -44.05 27.08
CA GLY A 354 29.36 -44.63 28.00
C GLY A 354 30.71 -43.92 27.98
N ASN A 355 31.76 -44.64 28.38
CA ASN A 355 33.12 -44.14 28.26
C ASN A 355 33.65 -44.52 26.88
N VAL A 356 33.05 -43.94 25.84
CA VAL A 356 33.69 -43.91 24.53
C VAL A 356 34.99 -43.16 24.77
N ASP A 357 36.11 -43.87 24.85
CA ASP A 357 37.42 -43.27 24.69
C ASP A 357 37.36 -42.59 23.32
N LEU A 358 37.01 -41.30 23.31
CA LEU A 358 37.38 -40.36 22.26
C LEU A 358 38.86 -40.63 22.10
N ILE A 359 39.21 -41.32 21.01
CA ILE A 359 40.54 -41.90 20.79
C ILE A 359 41.55 -40.87 21.25
N GLY A 360 42.19 -41.17 22.38
CA GLY A 360 43.30 -40.38 22.81
C GLY A 360 44.35 -40.54 21.73
N CYS A 361 44.63 -39.48 20.98
CA CYS A 361 45.56 -39.58 19.88
C CYS A 361 46.99 -39.70 20.43
N SER A 362 47.83 -40.42 19.72
CA SER A 362 49.28 -40.47 19.93
C SER A 362 50.06 -39.81 18.80
N ALA A 363 49.39 -39.54 17.67
CA ALA A 363 49.91 -38.84 16.51
C ALA A 363 48.79 -38.18 15.69
N ASP A 364 49.12 -37.14 14.92
CA ASP A 364 48.17 -36.37 14.09
C ASP A 364 47.41 -37.24 13.07
N ILE A 365 48.01 -38.34 12.61
CA ILE A 365 47.40 -39.26 11.63
C ILE A 365 46.22 -40.07 12.21
N GLU A 366 46.03 -40.03 13.52
CA GLU A 366 44.94 -40.70 14.23
C GLU A 366 43.71 -39.78 14.39
N CYS A 367 43.81 -38.53 13.91
CA CYS A 367 42.75 -37.52 13.96
C CYS A 367 42.07 -37.32 12.61
N LEU A 368 40.90 -36.68 12.61
CA LEU A 368 40.16 -36.34 11.40
C LEU A 368 40.92 -35.34 10.53
N VAL A 369 40.51 -35.22 9.26
CA VAL A 369 41.17 -34.39 8.25
C VAL A 369 40.86 -32.90 8.51
N ASP A 370 41.53 -32.33 9.50
CA ASP A 370 41.46 -30.93 10.02
C ASP A 370 41.82 -30.83 11.53
N GLU A 371 42.17 -31.95 12.17
CA GLU A 371 42.53 -32.02 13.59
C GLU A 371 44.00 -32.42 13.80
N LYS A 372 44.57 -31.98 14.93
CA LYS A 372 45.90 -32.39 15.38
C LYS A 372 45.86 -33.02 16.75
N CYS A 373 46.85 -33.87 16.98
CA CYS A 373 47.00 -34.52 18.26
C CYS A 373 47.68 -33.61 19.27
N ILE A 374 46.89 -33.01 20.17
CA ILE A 374 47.38 -32.08 21.19
C ILE A 374 47.03 -32.65 22.57
N ASN A 375 48.08 -32.96 23.35
CA ASN A 375 47.97 -33.49 24.71
C ASN A 375 47.12 -34.76 24.84
N GLY A 376 47.14 -35.61 23.81
CA GLY A 376 46.38 -36.85 23.81
C GLY A 376 44.92 -36.68 23.40
N PHE A 377 44.55 -35.55 22.80
CA PHE A 377 43.21 -35.31 22.24
C PHE A 377 43.32 -34.75 20.83
N CYS A 378 42.47 -35.23 19.93
CA CYS A 378 42.31 -34.59 18.62
C CYS A 378 41.63 -33.24 18.82
N GLN A 379 42.33 -32.17 18.45
CA GLN A 379 41.85 -30.80 18.56
C GLN A 379 41.86 -30.18 17.17
N LYS A 380 40.78 -29.48 16.83
CA LYS A 380 40.69 -28.71 15.59
C LYS A 380 41.84 -27.72 15.48
N ILE A 381 42.42 -27.64 14.29
CA ILE A 381 43.44 -26.64 13.98
C ILE A 381 42.74 -25.30 13.77
N SER A 382 42.80 -24.42 14.77
CA SER A 382 42.35 -23.05 14.59
C SER A 382 43.29 -22.29 13.64
N CYS A 383 42.71 -21.63 12.64
CA CYS A 383 43.44 -20.82 11.66
C CYS A 383 43.05 -19.35 11.75
N ALA A 384 43.98 -18.46 11.42
CA ALA A 384 43.70 -17.03 11.27
C ALA A 384 43.73 -16.60 9.80
N MET A 385 44.39 -17.37 8.93
CA MET A 385 44.51 -17.11 7.51
C MET A 385 44.75 -18.41 6.73
N ASP A 386 44.48 -18.41 5.42
CA ASP A 386 44.59 -19.59 4.55
C ASP A 386 45.97 -20.28 4.60
N SER A 387 47.05 -19.54 4.87
CA SER A 387 48.40 -20.10 4.97
C SER A 387 48.65 -20.94 6.22
N ASP A 388 47.77 -20.82 7.22
CA ASP A 388 47.81 -21.66 8.44
C ASP A 388 47.28 -23.07 8.15
N CYS A 389 46.59 -23.25 7.00
CA CYS A 389 46.00 -24.50 6.58
C CYS A 389 46.90 -25.28 5.60
N GLU A 390 46.77 -26.61 5.60
CA GLU A 390 47.50 -27.48 4.68
C GLU A 390 47.04 -27.31 3.22
N GLN A 391 47.86 -27.82 2.30
CA GLN A 391 47.72 -27.55 0.87
C GLN A 391 46.41 -28.13 0.31
N GLY A 392 45.45 -27.25 -0.01
CA GLY A 392 44.11 -27.63 -0.51
C GLY A 392 42.95 -27.22 0.41
N MET A 393 43.24 -26.65 1.56
CA MET A 393 42.27 -26.12 2.52
C MET A 393 42.26 -24.58 2.54
N VAL A 394 41.21 -23.99 3.11
CA VAL A 394 41.03 -22.55 3.32
C VAL A 394 40.57 -22.29 4.74
N CYS A 395 40.87 -21.11 5.29
CA CYS A 395 40.48 -20.74 6.63
C CYS A 395 39.10 -20.06 6.62
N LEU A 396 38.10 -20.68 7.25
CA LEU A 396 36.75 -20.14 7.37
C LEU A 396 36.30 -20.19 8.82
N ASP A 397 35.88 -19.04 9.36
CA ASP A 397 35.39 -18.89 10.73
C ASP A 397 36.30 -19.48 11.82
N GLY A 398 37.62 -19.46 11.57
CA GLY A 398 38.63 -19.97 12.50
C GLY A 398 38.98 -21.44 12.31
N ASP A 399 38.37 -22.14 11.35
CA ASP A 399 38.60 -23.56 11.06
C ASP A 399 39.19 -23.78 9.66
N CYS A 400 40.14 -24.71 9.53
CA CYS A 400 40.67 -25.14 8.24
C CYS A 400 39.73 -26.14 7.55
N VAL A 401 39.18 -25.77 6.39
CA VAL A 401 38.19 -26.58 5.68
C VAL A 401 38.60 -26.87 4.24
N ILE A 402 38.23 -28.03 3.70
CA ILE A 402 38.65 -28.48 2.35
C ILE A 402 37.98 -27.59 1.29
N LYS A 403 38.79 -26.97 0.43
CA LYS A 403 38.33 -26.02 -0.60
C LYS A 403 37.25 -26.58 -1.54
N THR A 404 37.20 -27.89 -1.73
CA THR A 404 36.22 -28.57 -2.61
C THR A 404 34.85 -28.81 -1.96
N GLN A 405 34.67 -28.55 -0.66
CA GLN A 405 33.39 -28.71 0.06
C GLN A 405 32.59 -27.39 0.19
N ILE A 406 33.16 -26.23 -0.16
CA ILE A 406 32.51 -24.92 0.02
C ILE A 406 32.08 -24.25 -1.28
N SER A 407 32.62 -24.61 -2.44
CA SER A 407 32.10 -24.10 -3.71
C SER A 407 31.02 -25.02 -4.26
N CYS A 408 29.77 -24.77 -3.89
CA CYS A 408 28.66 -25.20 -4.72
C CYS A 408 28.61 -24.24 -5.92
N ASP A 409 29.12 -24.68 -7.07
CA ASP A 409 28.99 -23.92 -8.31
C ASP A 409 27.51 -23.92 -8.71
N GLU A 410 26.84 -22.78 -8.51
CA GLU A 410 25.44 -22.59 -8.89
C GLU A 410 25.24 -22.93 -10.38
N ASN A 411 24.31 -23.85 -10.66
CA ASN A 411 24.01 -24.30 -12.03
C ASN A 411 22.55 -24.00 -12.35
N TRP A 412 22.32 -22.78 -12.80
CA TRP A 412 20.99 -22.25 -13.11
C TRP A 412 20.47 -22.81 -14.44
N GLN A 413 19.41 -23.61 -14.36
CA GLN A 413 18.57 -23.93 -15.52
C GLN A 413 17.35 -23.03 -15.50
N CYS A 414 17.14 -22.33 -16.61
CA CYS A 414 16.00 -21.42 -16.77
C CYS A 414 15.03 -21.91 -17.84
N SER A 415 13.75 -21.58 -17.67
CA SER A 415 12.75 -21.71 -18.72
C SER A 415 12.94 -20.69 -19.83
N ASP A 416 12.25 -20.91 -20.96
CA ASP A 416 12.10 -19.89 -22.00
C ASP A 416 11.36 -18.67 -21.43
N TRP A 417 11.64 -17.49 -21.98
CA TRP A 417 10.93 -16.26 -21.62
C TRP A 417 9.42 -16.39 -21.89
N SER A 418 8.61 -15.90 -20.95
CA SER A 418 7.16 -15.83 -21.06
C SER A 418 6.73 -14.92 -22.22
N GLN A 419 5.43 -14.90 -22.55
CA GLN A 419 4.93 -13.97 -23.57
C GLN A 419 5.09 -12.52 -23.09
N CYS A 420 5.33 -11.61 -24.03
CA CYS A 420 5.48 -10.19 -23.72
C CYS A 420 4.14 -9.60 -23.28
N VAL A 421 3.99 -9.31 -21.99
CA VAL A 421 2.79 -8.70 -21.42
C VAL A 421 3.19 -7.35 -20.86
N SER A 422 2.51 -6.28 -21.31
CA SER A 422 2.78 -4.90 -20.87
C SER A 422 4.25 -4.46 -20.98
N GLY A 423 4.98 -4.98 -21.99
CA GLY A 423 6.38 -4.62 -22.25
C GLY A 423 7.40 -5.35 -21.37
N VAL A 424 6.98 -6.39 -20.64
CA VAL A 424 7.84 -7.19 -19.76
C VAL A 424 7.67 -8.69 -20.04
N GLN A 425 8.78 -9.43 -20.02
CA GLN A 425 8.82 -10.89 -20.02
C GLN A 425 9.56 -11.38 -18.79
N THR A 426 9.14 -12.54 -18.30
CA THR A 426 9.67 -13.21 -17.12
C THR A 426 10.12 -14.63 -17.48
N LYS A 427 11.09 -15.19 -16.74
CA LYS A 427 11.47 -16.60 -16.84
C LYS A 427 11.78 -17.14 -15.46
N ASP A 428 11.58 -18.43 -15.26
CA ASP A 428 11.88 -19.11 -14.02
C ASP A 428 13.28 -19.71 -14.11
N CYS A 429 14.10 -19.51 -13.09
CA CYS A 429 15.44 -20.10 -13.00
C CYS A 429 15.55 -20.88 -11.70
N ASN A 430 15.90 -22.17 -11.81
CA ASN A 430 16.13 -23.06 -10.69
C ASN A 430 17.60 -23.48 -10.68
N ASP A 431 18.23 -23.38 -9.52
CA ASP A 431 19.55 -23.94 -9.31
C ASP A 431 19.44 -25.45 -9.12
N ILE A 432 19.94 -26.20 -10.09
CA ILE A 432 19.88 -27.66 -10.08
C ILE A 432 20.77 -28.24 -8.96
N ASN A 433 21.81 -27.51 -8.57
CA ASN A 433 22.75 -27.93 -7.54
C ASN A 433 22.28 -27.54 -6.11
N LYS A 434 21.19 -26.76 -6.00
CA LYS A 434 20.56 -26.36 -4.73
C LYS A 434 21.55 -25.75 -3.73
N CYS A 435 22.43 -24.89 -4.23
CA CYS A 435 23.50 -24.26 -3.46
C CYS A 435 23.00 -23.28 -2.38
N GLY A 436 21.76 -22.80 -2.49
CA GLY A 436 21.15 -21.90 -1.49
C GLY A 436 21.62 -20.44 -1.56
N THR A 437 22.59 -20.14 -2.42
CA THR A 437 23.07 -18.80 -2.76
C THR A 437 22.44 -18.29 -4.06
N ILE A 438 22.56 -16.98 -4.34
CA ILE A 438 21.99 -16.34 -5.55
C ILE A 438 23.03 -15.53 -6.34
N ASP A 439 24.32 -15.75 -6.07
CA ASP A 439 25.41 -14.88 -6.50
C ASP A 439 25.61 -14.88 -8.02
N SER A 440 25.28 -15.98 -8.70
CA SER A 440 25.33 -16.12 -10.17
C SER A 440 23.95 -16.26 -10.82
N LYS A 441 22.87 -16.00 -10.07
CA LYS A 441 21.49 -16.13 -10.58
C LYS A 441 21.25 -15.22 -11.79
N PRO A 442 20.85 -15.77 -12.95
CA PRO A 442 20.53 -14.98 -14.13
C PRO A 442 19.32 -14.06 -13.88
N THR A 443 19.28 -12.92 -14.56
CA THR A 443 18.12 -12.01 -14.49
C THR A 443 16.85 -12.72 -14.97
N ILE A 444 15.80 -12.65 -14.16
CA ILE A 444 14.51 -13.32 -14.37
C ILE A 444 13.43 -12.42 -14.99
N VAL A 445 13.74 -11.13 -15.22
CA VAL A 445 12.84 -10.15 -15.83
C VAL A 445 13.58 -9.37 -16.92
N GLN A 446 12.97 -9.17 -18.08
CA GLN A 446 13.50 -8.27 -19.11
C GLN A 446 12.39 -7.49 -19.82
N SER A 447 12.75 -6.34 -20.39
CA SER A 447 11.85 -5.57 -21.24
C SER A 447 11.70 -6.20 -22.62
N CYS A 448 10.50 -6.12 -23.18
CA CYS A 448 10.15 -6.65 -24.48
C CYS A 448 9.19 -5.69 -25.21
N VAL A 449 8.97 -5.94 -26.50
CA VAL A 449 7.99 -5.21 -27.30
C VAL A 449 7.04 -6.23 -27.92
N THR A 450 5.74 -6.05 -27.68
CA THR A 450 4.71 -6.89 -28.30
C THR A 450 4.71 -6.68 -29.81
N PRO A 451 4.71 -7.76 -30.62
CA PRO A 451 4.44 -7.64 -32.04
C PRO A 451 3.04 -7.06 -32.24
N LYS A 452 2.93 -6.03 -33.05
CA LYS A 452 1.68 -5.33 -33.36
C LYS A 452 0.78 -6.26 -34.18
N GLU A 453 -0.40 -6.60 -33.67
CA GLU A 453 -1.40 -7.39 -34.40
C GLU A 453 -1.84 -6.65 -35.68
N GLU A 454 -1.62 -7.29 -36.83
CA GLU A 454 -2.38 -7.01 -38.05
C GLU A 454 -3.70 -7.78 -37.95
N GLU A 455 -4.83 -7.07 -37.96
CA GLU A 455 -6.16 -7.65 -38.08
C GLU A 455 -6.26 -8.40 -39.42
N ASP A 456 -6.41 -9.72 -39.38
CA ASP A 456 -6.67 -10.53 -40.57
C ASP A 456 -8.17 -10.85 -40.68
N VAL A 457 -8.75 -10.43 -41.80
CA VAL A 457 -10.14 -10.67 -42.21
C VAL A 457 -10.25 -12.07 -42.81
N GLN A 458 -11.13 -12.90 -42.26
CA GLN A 458 -11.40 -14.24 -42.81
C GLN A 458 -11.94 -14.18 -44.25
N VAL A 459 -11.28 -14.88 -45.18
CA VAL A 459 -11.90 -15.39 -46.42
C VAL A 459 -11.52 -16.85 -46.65
N ILE A 460 -12.55 -17.62 -46.99
CA ILE A 460 -12.60 -19.07 -47.20
C ILE A 460 -11.94 -19.46 -48.54
N GLY A 461 -11.20 -20.59 -48.57
CA GLY A 461 -11.22 -21.51 -49.72
C GLY A 461 -9.89 -21.89 -50.42
N GLU A 462 -9.50 -23.15 -50.18
CA GLU A 462 -9.00 -24.18 -51.13
C GLU A 462 -7.58 -24.16 -51.79
N ALA A 463 -6.88 -25.26 -51.49
CA ALA A 463 -6.15 -26.21 -52.37
C ALA A 463 -4.75 -25.92 -52.98
N LYS A 464 -3.77 -26.71 -52.51
CA LYS A 464 -2.62 -27.40 -53.16
C LYS A 464 -1.94 -26.76 -54.39
N ASN A 465 -0.64 -26.45 -54.30
CA ASN A 465 0.46 -27.19 -54.99
C ASN A 465 1.84 -26.51 -54.87
N GLU A 466 2.88 -27.34 -54.97
CA GLU A 466 4.32 -27.07 -54.97
C GLU A 466 4.79 -26.15 -56.12
N GLY A 467 5.86 -25.36 -55.89
CA GLY A 467 6.75 -24.92 -56.99
C GLY A 467 7.34 -23.50 -56.93
N SER A 468 8.58 -23.40 -56.44
CA SER A 468 9.71 -22.65 -57.02
C SER A 468 9.62 -21.13 -57.35
N SER A 469 10.39 -20.35 -56.55
CA SER A 469 11.38 -19.31 -56.95
C SER A 469 11.03 -18.26 -58.01
N ASN A 470 10.97 -16.97 -57.60
CA ASN A 470 11.60 -15.78 -58.28
C ASN A 470 11.14 -14.39 -57.75
N VAL A 471 10.73 -14.26 -56.49
CA VAL A 471 10.22 -12.94 -55.98
C VAL A 471 11.32 -12.09 -55.31
N ILE A 472 12.36 -12.73 -54.75
CA ILE A 472 13.40 -12.06 -53.95
C ILE A 472 14.31 -11.16 -54.80
N SER A 473 14.54 -11.48 -56.08
CA SER A 473 15.40 -10.65 -56.95
C SER A 473 14.76 -9.34 -57.39
N ILE A 474 13.42 -9.23 -57.41
CA ILE A 474 12.72 -8.00 -57.82
C ILE A 474 12.69 -6.98 -56.69
N LEU A 475 12.56 -7.45 -55.43
CA LEU A 475 12.54 -6.58 -54.24
C LEU A 475 13.91 -5.92 -53.97
N ILE A 476 15.01 -6.64 -54.22
CA ILE A 476 16.36 -6.09 -54.07
C ILE A 476 16.62 -4.97 -55.10
N LEU A 477 16.08 -5.09 -56.32
CA LEU A 477 16.23 -4.06 -57.35
C LEU A 477 15.47 -2.76 -57.00
N ILE A 478 14.27 -2.89 -56.40
CA ILE A 478 13.44 -1.75 -56.00
C ILE A 478 14.09 -0.97 -54.83
N MET A 479 14.70 -1.68 -53.87
CA MET A 479 15.40 -1.06 -52.74
C MET A 479 16.64 -0.27 -53.16
N ILE A 480 17.37 -0.75 -54.17
CA ILE A 480 18.55 -0.04 -54.71
C ILE A 480 18.13 1.24 -55.44
N VAL A 481 17.03 1.21 -56.20
CA VAL A 481 16.51 2.39 -56.90
C VAL A 481 15.96 3.44 -55.92
N ALA A 482 15.25 3.01 -54.86
CA ALA A 482 14.76 3.90 -53.81
C ALA A 482 15.90 4.57 -53.02
N GLY A 483 16.97 3.81 -52.72
CA GLY A 483 18.16 4.34 -52.05
C GLY A 483 18.90 5.41 -52.87
N LEU A 484 19.00 5.23 -54.19
CA LEU A 484 19.64 6.21 -55.07
C LEU A 484 18.82 7.51 -55.21
N LEU A 485 17.48 7.41 -55.19
CA LEU A 485 16.60 8.58 -55.21
C LEU A 485 16.63 9.35 -53.88
N GLY A 486 16.68 8.65 -52.74
CA GLY A 486 16.79 9.27 -51.42
C GLY A 486 18.14 9.99 -51.23
N PHE A 487 19.23 9.41 -51.70
CA PHE A 487 20.56 10.03 -51.62
C PHE A 487 20.67 11.31 -52.47
N GLY A 488 19.99 11.35 -53.63
CA GLY A 488 19.90 12.54 -54.47
C GLY A 488 19.18 13.73 -53.78
N LEU A 489 18.12 13.47 -53.02
CA LEU A 489 17.37 14.50 -52.30
C LEU A 489 18.17 15.10 -51.12
N VAL A 490 18.97 14.29 -50.43
CA VAL A 490 19.84 14.74 -49.33
C VAL A 490 20.95 15.67 -49.83
N LEU A 491 21.50 15.42 -51.02
CA LEU A 491 22.51 16.30 -51.63
C LEU A 491 21.91 17.63 -52.09
N LEU A 492 20.64 17.65 -52.52
CA LEU A 492 19.93 18.89 -52.86
C LEU A 492 19.62 19.72 -51.60
N TYR A 493 19.23 19.08 -50.50
CA TYR A 493 18.97 19.73 -49.23
C TYR A 493 20.24 20.38 -48.64
N LYS A 494 21.39 19.70 -48.71
CA LYS A 494 22.69 20.26 -48.27
C LYS A 494 23.17 21.45 -49.13
N LYS A 495 22.71 21.57 -50.39
CA LYS A 495 23.02 22.72 -51.24
C LYS A 495 22.15 23.95 -50.91
N TYR A 496 20.99 23.74 -50.28
CA TYR A 496 20.05 24.81 -49.92
C TYR A 496 20.39 25.49 -48.58
N SER A 497 21.02 24.78 -47.64
CA SER A 497 21.35 25.32 -46.30
C SER A 497 22.55 26.28 -46.23
N LYS A 498 23.21 26.59 -47.37
CA LYS A 498 24.39 27.47 -47.39
C LYS A 498 24.10 28.80 -48.09
N LYS A 499 23.06 29.51 -47.66
CA LYS A 499 22.85 30.92 -48.01
C LYS A 499 21.94 31.58 -46.98
N ASN A 500 22.55 32.14 -45.94
CA ASN A 500 22.20 33.40 -45.28
C ASN A 500 22.78 33.41 -43.86
N GLY A 501 23.87 34.14 -43.70
CA GLY A 501 24.31 34.67 -42.41
C GLY A 501 24.55 36.17 -42.57
N SER A 502 24.27 36.92 -41.50
CA SER A 502 24.92 38.19 -41.10
C SER A 502 24.16 38.76 -39.87
N VAL A 503 24.75 38.85 -38.65
CA VAL A 503 25.58 39.96 -38.07
C VAL A 503 24.65 41.01 -37.38
N GLU A 504 24.86 41.60 -36.19
CA GLU A 504 26.06 42.05 -35.45
C GLU A 504 25.79 42.32 -33.95
N GLU A 505 26.86 42.70 -33.25
CA GLU A 505 27.22 42.73 -31.83
C GLU A 505 27.10 44.15 -31.20
N LYS A 506 27.12 44.27 -29.84
CA LYS A 506 27.93 45.28 -29.08
C LYS A 506 27.86 45.13 -27.54
N LYS A 507 29.05 45.13 -26.91
CA LYS A 507 29.41 45.41 -25.49
C LYS A 507 29.59 46.94 -25.28
N GLU A 508 29.79 47.56 -24.10
CA GLU A 508 30.69 47.26 -22.96
C GLU A 508 30.52 48.28 -21.79
N GLU A 509 30.89 47.85 -20.56
CA GLU A 509 31.55 48.54 -19.41
C GLU A 509 30.93 49.67 -18.51
N ASP A 510 30.79 49.28 -17.23
CA ASP A 510 31.39 49.78 -15.95
C ASP A 510 31.20 51.21 -15.40
N ILE A 511 30.97 51.30 -14.06
CA ILE A 511 31.60 52.22 -13.07
C ILE A 511 31.01 52.02 -11.65
N SER A 512 31.92 51.94 -10.69
CA SER A 512 31.76 51.88 -9.22
C SER A 512 31.61 53.26 -8.55
N SER A 513 30.87 53.35 -7.42
CA SER A 513 31.22 54.07 -6.16
C SER A 513 29.94 54.35 -5.32
N ASN A 514 29.77 53.94 -4.05
CA ASN A 514 30.41 54.26 -2.76
C ASN A 514 29.74 55.44 -1.98
N VAL A 515 29.34 55.16 -0.71
CA VAL A 515 29.34 56.03 0.50
C VAL A 515 28.02 56.69 1.07
N LYS A 516 27.69 56.24 2.31
CA LYS A 516 27.15 56.91 3.55
C LYS A 516 25.66 56.93 3.95
N GLN A 517 25.46 56.40 5.18
CA GLN A 517 24.35 56.57 6.15
C GLN A 517 24.15 58.03 6.65
N PRO A 518 23.02 58.39 7.31
CA PRO A 518 22.74 58.16 8.77
C PRO A 518 21.32 57.59 9.05
N VAL A 519 21.10 56.59 9.92
CA VAL A 519 20.95 56.57 11.40
C VAL A 519 19.57 57.04 11.97
N LEU A 520 18.87 56.06 12.59
CA LEU A 520 17.82 56.06 13.66
C LEU A 520 16.44 56.74 13.35
N ILE A 521 15.26 56.16 13.64
CA ILE A 521 14.75 55.57 14.90
C ILE A 521 13.64 54.50 14.65
N LYS A 522 13.76 53.39 15.39
CA LYS A 522 12.81 52.37 15.92
C LYS A 522 11.34 52.36 15.43
N GLN A 523 10.93 51.25 14.81
CA GLN A 523 10.17 50.09 15.35
C GLN A 523 8.66 50.28 15.25
N GLU A 524 8.03 49.54 14.33
CA GLU A 524 6.80 48.79 14.57
C GLU A 524 6.56 47.78 13.44
N VAL A 525 6.64 46.52 13.85
CA VAL A 525 5.80 45.35 13.49
C VAL A 525 4.83 45.55 12.31
N GLN A 526 5.06 44.83 11.19
CA GLN A 526 4.07 43.97 10.52
C GLN A 526 4.69 43.21 9.32
N GLU A 527 4.03 42.11 8.99
CA GLU A 527 4.45 40.92 8.25
C GLU A 527 5.08 41.13 6.86
N LYS A 528 5.96 40.20 6.46
CA LYS A 528 6.39 40.01 5.07
C LYS A 528 6.42 38.53 4.68
N PRO A 529 6.29 38.24 3.37
CA PRO A 529 5.92 36.95 2.81
C PRO A 529 7.12 36.00 2.61
N LYS A 530 6.77 34.72 2.44
CA LYS A 530 7.61 33.58 2.10
C LYS A 530 8.70 33.93 1.07
N GLN A 531 9.96 33.75 1.48
CA GLN A 531 11.06 33.44 0.58
C GLN A 531 11.49 32.00 0.81
N GLU A 532 11.70 31.27 -0.30
CA GLU A 532 12.39 29.98 -0.37
C GLU A 532 13.74 30.09 0.33
N VAL A 533 13.90 29.30 1.39
CA VAL A 533 15.18 29.03 2.05
C VAL A 533 15.41 27.54 1.92
N GLN A 534 16.47 27.19 1.19
CA GLN A 534 17.01 25.83 1.16
C GLN A 534 17.26 25.37 2.61
N ARG A 535 16.50 24.37 3.06
CA ARG A 535 16.76 23.71 4.35
C ARG A 535 17.99 22.82 4.19
N GLN A 536 19.09 23.26 4.78
CA GLN A 536 20.06 22.32 5.36
C GLN A 536 19.32 21.55 6.47
N GLU A 537 19.33 20.22 6.38
CA GLU A 537 18.79 19.35 7.41
C GLU A 537 19.57 19.57 8.72
N ASN A 538 18.89 20.15 9.71
CA ASN A 538 19.39 20.15 11.09
C ASN A 538 19.32 18.72 11.60
N LYS A 539 20.48 18.04 11.62
CA LYS A 539 20.69 16.78 12.32
C LYS A 539 20.42 17.00 13.81
N ILE A 540 19.31 16.47 14.32
CA ILE A 540 18.97 16.52 15.74
C ILE A 540 20.06 15.76 16.50
N ASP A 541 20.66 16.41 17.50
CA ASP A 541 21.66 15.80 18.38
C ASP A 541 20.92 14.94 19.43
N PHE A 542 20.94 13.62 19.24
CA PHE A 542 20.25 12.64 20.11
C PHE A 542 20.95 12.39 21.44
N LYS A 543 22.17 12.91 21.62
CA LYS A 543 22.99 12.67 22.81
C LYS A 543 22.31 13.00 24.14
N PRO A 544 21.52 14.08 24.29
CA PRO A 544 20.84 14.40 25.55
C PRO A 544 19.77 13.37 25.96
N ILE A 545 19.09 12.75 24.98
CA ILE A 545 18.06 11.73 25.24
C ILE A 545 18.74 10.42 25.67
N VAL A 546 19.78 10.02 24.93
CA VAL A 546 20.57 8.80 25.21
C VAL A 546 21.21 8.86 26.60
N ASP A 547 21.83 9.99 26.96
CA ASP A 547 22.46 10.17 28.27
C ASP A 547 21.44 10.10 29.42
N TYR A 548 20.23 10.62 29.19
CA TYR A 548 19.14 10.55 30.16
C TYR A 548 18.63 9.11 30.35
N ILE A 549 18.39 8.38 29.26
CA ILE A 549 17.92 6.99 29.31
C ILE A 549 18.95 6.11 30.03
N LYS A 550 20.25 6.21 29.66
CA LYS A 550 21.34 5.48 30.32
C LYS A 550 21.37 5.73 31.83
N LYS A 551 21.33 6.99 32.24
CA LYS A 551 21.33 7.38 33.66
C LYS A 551 20.12 6.84 34.42
N MET A 552 18.93 6.81 33.81
CA MET A 552 17.73 6.32 34.48
C MET A 552 17.71 4.79 34.57
N GLN A 553 18.22 4.09 33.56
CA GLN A 553 18.39 2.63 33.58
C GLN A 553 19.43 2.18 34.61
N GLU A 554 20.56 2.91 34.75
CA GLU A 554 21.55 2.66 35.82
C GLU A 554 20.96 2.80 37.23
N ASN A 555 19.92 3.64 37.37
CA ASN A 555 19.19 3.81 38.63
C ASN A 555 18.00 2.82 38.78
N GLY A 556 17.86 1.84 37.88
CA GLY A 556 16.84 0.79 37.94
C GLY A 556 15.43 1.24 37.55
N ALA A 557 15.27 2.36 36.84
CA ALA A 557 13.96 2.81 36.36
C ALA A 557 13.45 1.95 35.19
N ASN A 558 12.14 1.69 35.17
CA ASN A 558 11.49 0.98 34.07
C ASN A 558 11.43 1.86 32.80
N ILE A 559 11.54 1.25 31.63
CA ILE A 559 11.52 1.90 30.32
C ILE A 559 10.22 2.70 30.09
N ASP A 560 9.08 2.24 30.61
CA ASP A 560 7.80 2.94 30.49
C ASP A 560 7.80 4.25 31.28
N ASP A 561 8.42 4.27 32.47
CA ASP A 561 8.57 5.47 33.29
C ASP A 561 9.53 6.47 32.65
N ILE A 562 10.58 5.97 31.99
CA ILE A 562 11.53 6.80 31.24
C ILE A 562 10.84 7.45 30.04
N LYS A 563 10.03 6.68 29.29
CA LYS A 563 9.23 7.16 28.15
C LYS A 563 8.25 8.25 28.60
N ALA A 564 7.51 8.01 29.68
CA ALA A 564 6.56 8.99 30.23
C ALA A 564 7.25 10.31 30.67
N ASN A 565 8.44 10.22 31.28
CA ASN A 565 9.20 11.40 31.70
C ASN A 565 9.74 12.22 30.50
N LEU A 566 10.19 11.55 29.44
CA LEU A 566 10.68 12.21 28.22
C LEU A 566 9.54 12.90 27.45
N LEU A 567 8.38 12.24 27.32
CA LEU A 567 7.17 12.84 26.73
C LEU A 567 6.73 14.09 27.51
N LYS A 568 6.73 14.01 28.85
CA LYS A 568 6.40 15.14 29.73
C LYS A 568 7.41 16.29 29.64
N ALA A 569 8.66 16.00 29.29
CA ALA A 569 9.70 16.99 29.04
C ALA A 569 9.63 17.63 27.63
N GLY A 570 8.67 17.22 26.80
CA GLY A 570 8.40 17.80 25.48
C GLY A 570 9.12 17.12 24.32
N TRP A 571 9.68 15.92 24.52
CA TRP A 571 10.27 15.13 23.44
C TRP A 571 9.19 14.40 22.64
N GLY A 572 9.36 14.33 21.31
CA GLY A 572 8.46 13.60 20.43
C GLY A 572 8.64 12.08 20.53
N GLU A 573 7.56 11.32 20.35
CA GLU A 573 7.58 9.86 20.48
C GLU A 573 8.54 9.18 19.48
N GLN A 574 8.65 9.71 18.27
CA GLN A 574 9.60 9.22 17.27
C GLN A 574 11.06 9.47 17.66
N ASP A 575 11.36 10.58 18.34
CA ASP A 575 12.72 10.88 18.80
C ASP A 575 13.13 9.98 19.97
N ILE A 576 12.18 9.67 20.85
CA ILE A 576 12.37 8.71 21.95
C ILE A 576 12.59 7.30 21.38
N LYS A 577 11.81 6.88 20.38
CA LYS A 577 11.98 5.58 19.71
C LYS A 577 13.36 5.49 19.04
N LYS A 578 13.76 6.51 18.27
CA LYS A 578 15.07 6.56 17.62
C LYS A 578 16.23 6.52 18.62
N ALA A 579 16.11 7.21 19.76
CA ALA A 579 17.13 7.18 20.80
C ALA A 579 17.24 5.80 21.48
N ASN A 580 16.12 5.12 21.70
CA ASN A 580 16.11 3.76 22.25
C ASN A 580 16.68 2.74 21.25
N ASP A 581 16.25 2.81 19.99
CA ASP A 581 16.76 2.01 18.89
C ASP A 581 18.28 2.20 18.74
N PHE A 582 18.75 3.46 18.82
CA PHE A 582 20.18 3.80 18.81
C PHE A 582 20.94 3.14 19.96
N MET A 583 20.42 3.13 21.18
CA MET A 583 21.08 2.50 22.34
C MET A 583 21.19 0.98 22.22
N ILE A 584 20.15 0.32 21.71
CA ILE A 584 20.14 -1.13 21.48
C ILE A 584 21.19 -1.50 20.44
N LEU A 585 21.21 -0.76 19.33
CA LEU A 585 22.19 -0.91 18.26
C LEU A 585 23.62 -0.62 18.74
N GLU A 586 23.85 0.46 19.49
CA GLU A 586 25.16 0.84 20.02
C GLU A 586 25.73 -0.27 20.92
N LYS A 587 24.90 -0.82 21.82
CA LYS A 587 25.30 -1.94 22.68
C LYS A 587 25.65 -3.18 21.85
N PHE A 588 24.80 -3.53 20.89
CA PHE A 588 25.04 -4.67 20.00
C PHE A 588 26.33 -4.52 19.20
N VAL A 589 26.60 -3.34 18.63
CA VAL A 589 27.82 -3.06 17.86
C VAL A 589 29.06 -3.19 18.74
N LEU A 590 29.05 -2.61 19.95
CA LEU A 590 30.19 -2.68 20.89
C LEU A 590 30.49 -4.12 21.33
N GLU A 591 29.47 -4.89 21.70
CA GLU A 591 29.64 -6.29 22.12
C GLU A 591 30.19 -7.18 21.00
N ASN A 592 29.81 -6.93 19.74
CA ASN A 592 30.32 -7.69 18.60
C ASN A 592 31.74 -7.26 18.19
N ARG A 593 32.08 -5.98 18.32
CA ARG A 593 33.47 -5.53 18.12
C ARG A 593 34.42 -6.08 19.17
N GLU A 594 34.00 -6.15 20.44
CA GLU A 594 34.79 -6.79 21.50
C GLU A 594 35.03 -8.29 21.23
N LYS A 595 34.11 -8.94 20.51
CA LYS A 595 34.24 -10.33 20.04
C LYS A 595 35.04 -10.45 18.73
N GLY A 596 35.53 -9.35 18.16
CA GLY A 596 36.39 -9.31 16.98
C GLY A 596 35.66 -9.29 15.64
N PHE A 597 34.34 -9.08 15.61
CA PHE A 597 33.59 -8.95 14.35
C PHE A 597 33.88 -7.62 13.65
N ASP A 598 34.07 -7.68 12.33
CA ASP A 598 34.25 -6.50 11.49
C ASP A 598 32.94 -5.73 11.28
N ASP A 599 33.04 -4.41 11.09
CA ASP A 599 31.89 -3.53 10.91
C ASP A 599 31.01 -3.90 9.71
N ASP A 600 31.58 -4.48 8.65
CA ASP A 600 30.80 -4.96 7.50
C ASP A 600 29.95 -6.20 7.84
N VAL A 601 30.44 -7.05 8.76
CA VAL A 601 29.70 -8.23 9.25
C VAL A 601 28.58 -7.78 10.19
N ILE A 602 28.88 -6.83 11.08
CA ILE A 602 27.89 -6.25 12.00
C ILE A 602 26.79 -5.53 11.20
N ARG A 603 27.18 -4.75 10.17
CA ARG A 603 26.27 -4.07 9.25
C ARG A 603 25.32 -5.04 8.56
N LYS A 604 25.84 -6.10 7.93
CA LYS A 604 25.01 -7.11 7.27
C LYS A 604 24.05 -7.80 8.26
N SER A 605 24.50 -8.10 9.47
CA SER A 605 23.64 -8.69 10.52
C SER A 605 22.47 -7.77 10.88
N LEU A 606 22.71 -6.46 10.96
CA LEU A 606 21.69 -5.47 11.29
C LEU A 606 20.74 -5.20 10.11
N GLU A 607 21.25 -5.15 8.88
CA GLU A 607 20.44 -5.00 7.66
C GLU A 607 19.50 -6.21 7.47
N VAL A 608 19.98 -7.44 7.69
CA VAL A 608 19.17 -8.66 7.65
C VAL A 608 18.08 -8.67 8.73
N LYS A 609 18.37 -8.09 9.90
CA LYS A 609 17.41 -7.92 11.01
C LYS A 609 16.45 -6.74 10.80
N GLY A 610 16.47 -6.09 9.63
CA GLY A 610 15.54 -5.03 9.25
C GLY A 610 15.80 -3.67 9.92
N TRP A 611 16.99 -3.45 10.49
CA TRP A 611 17.33 -2.17 11.10
C TRP A 611 17.51 -1.08 10.03
N ASN A 612 17.10 0.14 10.37
CA ASN A 612 17.18 1.28 9.45
C ASN A 612 18.64 1.62 9.11
N LYS A 613 18.92 1.73 7.80
CA LYS A 613 20.28 1.91 7.27
C LYS A 613 20.96 3.19 7.76
N ASP A 614 20.24 4.31 7.89
CA ASP A 614 20.80 5.57 8.37
C ASP A 614 21.22 5.50 9.86
N LEU A 615 20.51 4.70 10.66
CA LEU A 615 20.85 4.41 12.05
C LEU A 615 22.09 3.49 12.15
N ILE A 616 22.16 2.45 11.32
CA ILE A 616 23.33 1.55 11.22
C ILE A 616 24.59 2.36 10.84
N ASP A 617 24.48 3.17 9.78
CA ASP A 617 25.55 4.04 9.30
C ASP A 617 25.97 5.07 10.35
N GLY A 618 25.00 5.63 11.07
CA GLY A 618 25.25 6.57 12.16
C GLY A 618 26.09 5.96 13.29
N ILE A 619 25.82 4.71 13.69
CA ILE A 619 26.47 4.07 14.84
C ILE A 619 27.85 3.52 14.50
N LEU A 620 27.97 2.84 13.35
CA LEU A 620 29.25 2.32 12.86
C LEU A 620 30.23 3.49 12.59
N GLY A 621 29.72 4.64 12.14
CA GLY A 621 30.53 5.85 11.91
C GLY A 621 30.93 6.66 13.15
N LEU A 622 30.20 6.54 14.27
CA LEU A 622 30.47 7.32 15.50
C LEU A 622 31.55 6.71 16.40
N THR A 623 31.90 5.45 16.17
CA THR A 623 32.68 4.62 17.10
C THR A 623 34.02 4.17 16.50
N THR A 624 34.63 4.99 15.64
CA THR A 624 36.01 4.77 15.14
C THR A 624 37.08 5.27 16.12
#